data_AF-A0A524DMZ0-F1
#
_entry.id   AF-A0A524DMZ0-F1
#
_cell.length_a   1.000
_cell.length_b   1.000
_cell.length_c   1.000
_cell.angle_alpha   90.00
_cell.angle_beta   90.00
_cell.angle_gamma   90.00
#
_symmetry.space_group_name_H-M   'P 1'
#
loop_
_entity.id
_entity.type
_entity.pdbx_description
1 polymer ?
#
loop_
_entity_poly.entity_id
_entity_poly.type
_entity_poly.pdbx_seq_one_letter_code
_entity_poly.pdbx_strand_id
1 'polypeptide(L)'
;MSAGIFKGDLIKNNVFLVIPSWGKLLGYPTLGTYANHHVVKISEDVVVFFGGMERLVHTPKGLVYYLLGLGYYYTKFEIQTGRYITDSRLLTGLMLSDFVYDRLATSRNLTLQNDPDVVIAEDVVKVPIDLSLKPSSKQTFIQGTLMRNLFIPYKDVILDFMEKIKDPNTFQIRKTNHMFLATHWDYFNTILISDAMNEQLKMKYLEPTAGLNPISLRLYRFLIEHFSDADIQKINENINVLKNVYSTIEFDPMHLYSLIEQANIWLKIKIPNVPLHQGPNFSTKQKKEIILQSGNKYIDVVVNWPQSFKRQSKKNLEEAAHVVQDRLYQPKDIKKEGVKLDPKREHFEPRFLERPTVKIKQLPPIPMNNIIDILSILKTIVEEDYDIRSIGKAFAIGRDYIKSMVLHQNFLWDMSKLANIYQRAPLNKGMSSKEKYELLEKIDSWIDLNK
;
A
#
# COMPACT_ATOMS: atom_id res chain seq x y z
N MET A 1 6.96 32.88 -32.18
CA MET A 1 5.49 33.02 -32.22
C MET A 1 4.89 32.09 -31.18
N SER A 2 4.64 32.58 -29.97
CA SER A 2 4.14 31.82 -28.82
C SER A 2 2.61 31.84 -28.79
N ALA A 3 1.97 30.80 -29.32
CA ALA A 3 0.56 30.55 -29.07
C ALA A 3 0.42 29.99 -27.66
N GLY A 4 0.31 30.87 -26.65
CA GLY A 4 -0.04 30.46 -25.29
C GLY A 4 -1.48 29.95 -25.28
N ILE A 5 -1.67 28.63 -25.19
CA ILE A 5 -2.99 28.02 -25.07
C ILE A 5 -3.39 28.05 -23.59
N PHE A 6 -3.79 29.23 -23.10
CA PHE A 6 -4.34 29.36 -21.76
C PHE A 6 -5.86 29.52 -21.82
N LYS A 7 -6.57 28.39 -21.83
CA LYS A 7 -8.02 28.37 -21.56
C LYS A 7 -8.36 27.32 -20.51
N GLY A 8 -8.19 27.72 -19.26
CA GLY A 8 -8.63 26.98 -18.07
C GLY A 8 -8.13 27.66 -16.81
N ASP A 9 -9.02 27.95 -15.87
CA ASP A 9 -8.67 28.57 -14.59
C ASP A 9 -8.00 27.53 -13.68
N LEU A 10 -7.02 27.98 -12.89
CA LEU A 10 -6.45 27.18 -11.80
C LEU A 10 -7.44 27.19 -10.63
N ILE A 11 -8.04 26.04 -10.35
CA ILE A 11 -9.10 25.89 -9.34
C ILE A 11 -8.47 25.33 -8.06
N LYS A 12 -8.78 25.93 -6.91
CA LYS A 12 -8.41 25.37 -5.59
C LYS A 12 -9.45 24.33 -5.18
N ASN A 13 -9.01 23.09 -4.97
CA ASN A 13 -9.88 22.00 -4.58
C ASN A 13 -9.11 21.01 -3.70
N ASN A 14 -9.49 20.90 -2.43
CA ASN A 14 -8.86 19.99 -1.48
C ASN A 14 -9.55 18.63 -1.54
N VAL A 15 -8.89 17.66 -2.20
CA VAL A 15 -9.42 16.32 -2.41
C VAL A 15 -8.43 15.25 -1.99
N PHE A 16 -8.97 14.18 -1.43
CA PHE A 16 -8.26 12.92 -1.29
C PHE A 16 -8.65 12.00 -2.45
N LEU A 17 -7.68 11.66 -3.28
CA LEU A 17 -7.86 10.80 -4.45
C LEU A 17 -6.97 9.58 -4.31
N VAL A 18 -7.53 8.39 -4.54
CA VAL A 18 -6.77 7.14 -4.63
C VAL A 18 -7.17 6.39 -5.89
N ILE A 19 -6.16 5.95 -6.65
CA ILE A 19 -6.30 5.02 -7.77
C ILE A 19 -5.78 3.67 -7.28
N PRO A 20 -6.67 2.69 -7.02
CA PRO A 20 -6.31 1.41 -6.41
C PRO A 20 -5.31 0.57 -7.22
N SER A 21 -5.34 0.69 -8.55
CA SER A 21 -4.36 0.05 -9.43
C SER A 21 -4.15 0.87 -10.70
N TRP A 22 -2.97 1.46 -10.81
CA TRP A 22 -2.55 2.29 -11.94
C TRP A 22 -2.46 1.48 -13.23
N GLY A 23 -1.84 0.30 -13.19
CA GLY A 23 -1.75 -0.63 -14.30
C GLY A 23 -3.13 -1.08 -14.77
N LYS A 24 -4.04 -1.47 -13.87
CA LYS A 24 -5.41 -1.84 -14.24
C LYS A 24 -6.13 -0.69 -14.96
N LEU A 25 -6.03 0.53 -14.42
CA LEU A 25 -6.61 1.73 -15.03
C LEU A 25 -6.13 1.91 -16.47
N LEU A 26 -4.82 1.78 -16.69
CA LEU A 26 -4.21 1.97 -18.00
C LEU A 26 -4.34 0.76 -18.94
N GLY A 27 -4.91 -0.35 -18.47
CA GLY A 27 -4.99 -1.60 -19.23
C GLY A 27 -3.63 -2.31 -19.38
N TYR A 28 -2.84 -2.30 -18.31
CA TYR A 28 -1.52 -2.89 -18.16
C TYR A 28 -0.63 -2.59 -19.37
N PRO A 29 -0.09 -1.37 -19.48
CA PRO A 29 0.74 -0.99 -20.61
C PRO A 29 2.14 -1.62 -20.57
N THR A 30 2.69 -1.87 -19.38
CA THR A 30 4.01 -2.47 -19.17
C THR A 30 4.14 -3.00 -17.73
N LEU A 31 5.03 -3.97 -17.52
CA LEU A 31 5.50 -4.36 -16.19
C LEU A 31 6.73 -3.55 -15.75
N GLY A 32 7.43 -2.94 -16.71
CA GLY A 32 8.63 -2.15 -16.47
C GLY A 32 9.87 -2.99 -16.14
N THR A 33 10.89 -2.30 -15.65
CA THR A 33 12.16 -2.89 -15.20
C THR A 33 12.52 -2.29 -13.85
N TYR A 34 13.26 -3.04 -13.04
CA TYR A 34 13.79 -2.57 -11.77
C TYR A 34 15.22 -3.05 -11.59
N ALA A 35 16.14 -2.14 -11.27
CA ALA A 35 17.57 -2.43 -11.11
C ALA A 35 18.14 -3.30 -12.27
N ASN A 36 17.82 -2.95 -13.52
CA ASN A 36 18.19 -3.67 -14.74
C ASN A 36 17.61 -5.08 -14.93
N HIS A 37 16.63 -5.49 -14.11
CA HIS A 37 15.90 -6.74 -14.28
C HIS A 37 14.47 -6.48 -14.73
N HIS A 38 13.91 -7.40 -15.52
CA HIS A 38 12.51 -7.35 -15.91
C HIS A 38 11.62 -7.69 -14.72
N VAL A 39 10.58 -6.89 -14.52
CA VAL A 39 9.54 -7.19 -13.53
C VAL A 39 8.69 -8.33 -14.08
N VAL A 40 8.51 -9.37 -13.29
CA VAL A 40 7.74 -10.56 -13.64
C VAL A 40 6.27 -10.38 -13.27
N LYS A 41 6.00 -9.75 -12.13
CA LYS A 41 4.64 -9.62 -11.60
C LYS A 41 4.48 -8.35 -10.80
N ILE A 42 3.37 -7.63 -10.99
CA ILE A 42 3.00 -6.50 -10.13
C ILE A 42 1.82 -6.94 -9.27
N SER A 43 1.99 -6.92 -7.96
CA SER A 43 0.94 -7.29 -7.00
C SER A 43 0.05 -6.11 -6.69
N GLU A 44 0.66 -4.97 -6.40
CA GLU A 44 -0.01 -3.72 -6.03
C GLU A 44 0.71 -2.55 -6.71
N ASP A 45 -0.06 -1.59 -7.23
CA ASP A 45 0.44 -0.39 -7.91
C ASP A 45 -0.49 0.80 -7.67
N VAL A 46 -0.53 1.26 -6.43
CA VAL A 46 -1.49 2.23 -5.92
C VAL A 46 -0.97 3.65 -6.13
N VAL A 47 -1.84 4.57 -6.56
CA VAL A 47 -1.56 6.01 -6.52
C VAL A 47 -2.43 6.66 -5.45
N VAL A 48 -1.80 7.29 -4.45
CA VAL A 48 -2.48 8.07 -3.40
C VAL A 48 -2.16 9.54 -3.61
N PHE A 49 -3.15 10.42 -3.50
CA PHE A 49 -2.99 11.84 -3.79
C PHE A 49 -3.83 12.74 -2.85
N PHE A 50 -3.16 13.69 -2.20
CA PHE A 50 -3.79 14.84 -1.54
C PHE A 50 -3.72 16.04 -2.46
N GLY A 51 -4.77 16.25 -3.24
CA GLY A 51 -4.89 17.36 -4.18
C GLY A 51 -5.28 18.64 -3.46
N GLY A 52 -4.70 19.77 -3.89
CA GLY A 52 -5.09 21.11 -3.44
C GLY A 52 -5.45 22.06 -4.58
N MET A 53 -5.01 21.75 -5.81
CA MET A 53 -5.33 22.52 -7.00
C MET A 53 -5.55 21.61 -8.21
N GLU A 54 -6.33 22.07 -9.16
CA GLU A 54 -6.59 21.37 -10.41
C GLU A 54 -6.76 22.33 -11.59
N ARG A 55 -6.49 21.82 -12.80
CA ARG A 55 -6.60 22.58 -14.05
C ARG A 55 -6.98 21.66 -15.19
N LEU A 56 -7.76 22.18 -16.14
CA LEU A 56 -7.99 21.56 -17.44
C LEU A 56 -7.30 22.37 -18.52
N VAL A 57 -6.61 21.68 -19.44
CA VAL A 57 -5.90 22.30 -20.56
C VAL A 57 -6.32 21.63 -21.86
N HIS A 58 -6.58 22.45 -22.88
CA HIS A 58 -6.86 21.99 -24.24
C HIS A 58 -5.56 21.84 -25.01
N THR A 59 -5.33 20.65 -25.56
CA THR A 59 -4.20 20.37 -26.44
C THR A 59 -4.71 19.96 -27.82
N PRO A 60 -3.87 20.00 -28.87
CA PRO A 60 -4.25 19.49 -30.19
C PRO A 60 -4.66 18.01 -30.19
N LYS A 61 -4.22 17.23 -29.20
CA LYS A 61 -4.49 15.78 -29.09
C LYS A 61 -5.66 15.46 -28.14
N GLY A 62 -6.33 16.47 -27.59
CA GLY A 62 -7.43 16.28 -26.63
C GLY A 62 -7.27 17.10 -25.36
N LEU A 63 -8.04 16.75 -24.33
CA LEU A 63 -7.98 17.44 -23.04
C LEU A 63 -6.96 16.79 -22.11
N VAL A 64 -6.29 17.61 -21.31
CA VAL A 64 -5.37 17.17 -20.26
C VAL A 64 -5.80 17.75 -18.93
N TYR A 65 -6.05 16.86 -17.97
CA TYR A 65 -6.47 17.17 -16.62
C TYR A 65 -5.26 17.11 -15.69
N TYR A 66 -5.04 18.19 -14.96
CA TYR A 66 -3.99 18.30 -13.95
C TYR A 66 -4.61 18.28 -12.56
N LEU A 67 -4.10 17.40 -11.70
CA LEU A 67 -4.30 17.46 -10.25
C LEU A 67 -2.95 17.71 -9.59
N LEU A 68 -2.88 18.72 -8.73
CA LEU A 68 -1.64 19.26 -8.16
C LEU A 68 -1.72 19.21 -6.64
N GLY A 69 -0.66 18.73 -6.00
CA GLY A 69 -0.67 18.46 -4.56
C GLY A 69 0.43 17.49 -4.13
N LEU A 70 0.17 16.70 -3.09
CA LEU A 70 1.09 15.67 -2.60
C LEU A 70 0.63 14.31 -3.09
N GLY A 71 1.47 13.62 -3.85
CA GLY A 71 1.17 12.31 -4.40
C GLY A 71 2.21 11.26 -4.07
N TYR A 72 1.76 10.01 -4.19
CA TYR A 72 2.53 8.83 -3.90
C TYR A 72 2.18 7.74 -4.91
N TYR A 73 3.17 7.28 -5.67
CA TYR A 73 3.07 6.05 -6.43
C TYR A 73 3.77 4.96 -5.64
N TYR A 74 3.02 3.95 -5.22
CA TYR A 74 3.52 2.80 -4.48
C TYR A 74 3.39 1.56 -5.34
N THR A 75 4.44 0.75 -5.37
CA THR A 75 4.44 -0.53 -6.08
C THR A 75 4.96 -1.65 -5.20
N LYS A 76 4.34 -2.82 -5.36
CA LYS A 76 4.81 -4.08 -4.80
C LYS A 76 4.83 -5.10 -5.92
N PHE A 77 6.00 -5.62 -6.24
CA PHE A 77 6.23 -6.40 -7.44
C PHE A 77 7.27 -7.49 -7.21
N GLU A 78 7.41 -8.39 -8.17
CA GLU A 78 8.36 -9.49 -8.16
C GLU A 78 9.28 -9.37 -9.38
N ILE A 79 10.58 -9.50 -9.15
CA ILE A 79 11.59 -9.72 -10.22
C ILE A 79 11.85 -11.21 -10.37
N GLN A 80 11.72 -11.95 -9.26
CA GLN A 80 11.80 -13.40 -9.19
C GLN A 80 10.56 -13.91 -8.46
N THR A 81 9.95 -14.97 -8.98
CA THR A 81 8.70 -15.49 -8.45
C THR A 81 8.79 -15.77 -6.94
N GLY A 82 7.83 -15.24 -6.18
CA GLY A 82 7.74 -15.45 -4.73
C GLY A 82 8.62 -14.51 -3.88
N ARG A 83 9.36 -13.58 -4.48
CA ARG A 83 10.10 -12.52 -3.77
C ARG A 83 9.51 -11.15 -4.09
N TYR A 84 8.76 -10.60 -3.13
CA TYR A 84 8.18 -9.28 -3.25
C TYR A 84 9.19 -8.19 -2.89
N ILE A 85 9.27 -7.19 -3.77
CA ILE A 85 10.01 -5.93 -3.58
C ILE A 85 8.97 -4.81 -3.55
N THR A 86 9.17 -3.85 -2.65
CA THR A 86 8.36 -2.64 -2.56
C THR A 86 9.19 -1.44 -2.98
N ASP A 87 8.66 -0.62 -3.88
CA ASP A 87 9.29 0.65 -4.29
C ASP A 87 8.23 1.75 -4.34
N SER A 88 8.67 2.99 -4.17
CA SER A 88 7.78 4.13 -4.22
C SER A 88 8.41 5.40 -4.81
N ARG A 89 7.54 6.25 -5.35
CA ARG A 89 7.90 7.53 -5.95
C ARG A 89 6.97 8.62 -5.46
N LEU A 90 7.57 9.73 -4.99
CA LEU A 90 6.82 10.93 -4.60
C LEU A 90 6.42 11.73 -5.84
N LEU A 91 5.22 12.29 -5.83
CA LEU A 91 4.66 13.03 -6.95
C LEU A 91 4.13 14.39 -6.48
N THR A 92 4.30 15.43 -7.27
CA THR A 92 3.66 16.74 -7.00
C THR A 92 2.47 17.02 -7.92
N GLY A 93 2.25 16.16 -8.92
CA GLY A 93 1.15 16.30 -9.87
C GLY A 93 0.77 14.99 -10.53
N LEU A 94 -0.46 14.95 -11.01
CA LEU A 94 -1.02 13.90 -11.85
C LEU A 94 -1.54 14.55 -13.13
N MET A 95 -1.14 14.01 -14.28
CA MET A 95 -1.54 14.48 -15.60
C MET A 95 -2.32 13.37 -16.32
N LEU A 96 -3.63 13.56 -16.43
CA LEU A 96 -4.57 12.61 -17.02
C LEU A 96 -5.02 13.08 -18.41
N SER A 97 -4.80 12.27 -19.44
CA SER A 97 -5.45 12.49 -20.74
C SER A 97 -6.95 12.22 -20.61
N ASP A 98 -7.75 12.86 -21.45
CA ASP A 98 -9.21 12.70 -21.51
C ASP A 98 -9.70 11.25 -21.48
N PHE A 99 -9.15 10.36 -22.31
CA PHE A 99 -9.57 8.96 -22.34
C PHE A 99 -9.27 8.19 -21.04
N VAL A 100 -8.23 8.58 -20.29
CA VAL A 100 -7.92 7.98 -18.98
C VAL A 100 -8.83 8.57 -17.90
N TYR A 101 -9.03 9.89 -17.93
CA TYR A 101 -9.97 10.57 -17.03
C TYR A 101 -11.38 10.01 -17.21
N ASP A 102 -11.84 9.81 -18.44
CA ASP A 102 -13.17 9.28 -18.73
C ASP A 102 -13.31 7.83 -18.32
N ARG A 103 -12.22 7.05 -18.37
CA ARG A 103 -12.19 5.70 -17.80
C ARG A 103 -12.39 5.71 -16.28
N LEU A 104 -11.77 6.65 -15.56
CA LEU A 104 -12.01 6.84 -14.13
C LEU A 104 -13.46 7.26 -13.86
N ALA A 105 -13.95 8.24 -14.62
CA ALA A 105 -15.28 8.82 -14.46
C ALA A 105 -16.42 7.86 -14.83
N THR A 106 -16.18 6.88 -15.70
CA THR A 106 -17.15 5.83 -16.09
C THR A 106 -16.92 4.50 -15.36
N SER A 107 -16.00 4.48 -14.38
CA SER A 107 -15.73 3.31 -13.57
C SER A 107 -16.98 2.85 -12.84
N ARG A 108 -17.13 1.53 -12.66
CA ARG A 108 -18.27 0.97 -11.96
C ARG A 108 -18.28 1.43 -10.50
N ASN A 109 -19.35 2.13 -10.10
CA ASN A 109 -19.57 2.55 -8.72
C ASN A 109 -19.74 1.32 -7.82
N LEU A 110 -18.99 1.29 -6.72
CA LEU A 110 -19.09 0.27 -5.69
C LEU A 110 -20.21 0.62 -4.70
N THR A 111 -20.35 1.91 -4.38
CA THR A 111 -21.29 2.47 -3.40
C THR A 111 -21.63 3.93 -3.75
N LEU A 112 -22.59 4.54 -3.05
CA LEU A 112 -22.87 6.00 -3.12
C LEU A 112 -23.23 6.55 -4.51
N GLN A 113 -24.00 5.83 -5.31
CA GLN A 113 -24.39 6.23 -6.68
C GLN A 113 -25.07 7.61 -6.81
N ASN A 114 -25.54 8.20 -5.71
CA ASN A 114 -26.28 9.46 -5.70
C ASN A 114 -25.53 10.60 -4.98
N ASP A 115 -24.25 10.44 -4.61
CA ASP A 115 -23.47 11.52 -4.00
C ASP A 115 -22.48 12.11 -5.00
N PRO A 116 -22.72 13.33 -5.54
CA PRO A 116 -21.90 13.90 -6.61
C PRO A 116 -20.49 14.28 -6.17
N ASP A 117 -20.26 14.43 -4.85
CA ASP A 117 -19.00 14.93 -4.34
C ASP A 117 -18.07 13.80 -3.89
N VAL A 118 -18.60 12.60 -3.64
CA VAL A 118 -17.85 11.42 -3.16
C VAL A 118 -18.00 10.28 -4.15
N VAL A 119 -16.91 9.91 -4.79
CA VAL A 119 -16.89 8.81 -5.76
C VAL A 119 -16.13 7.64 -5.17
N ILE A 120 -16.78 6.48 -5.03
CA ILE A 120 -16.15 5.23 -4.60
C ILE A 120 -16.47 4.18 -5.64
N ALA A 121 -15.54 4.03 -6.58
CA ALA A 121 -15.64 3.16 -7.75
C ALA A 121 -14.46 2.18 -7.80
N GLU A 122 -14.55 1.18 -8.69
CA GLU A 122 -13.51 0.15 -8.82
C GLU A 122 -12.11 0.72 -9.13
N ASP A 123 -12.03 1.71 -10.03
CA ASP A 123 -10.77 2.24 -10.51
C ASP A 123 -10.39 3.58 -9.82
N VAL A 124 -11.25 4.14 -8.96
CA VAL A 124 -11.01 5.42 -8.26
C VAL A 124 -11.80 5.60 -6.97
N VAL A 125 -11.16 6.17 -5.96
CA VAL A 125 -11.80 6.71 -4.76
C VAL A 125 -11.48 8.20 -4.66
N LYS A 126 -12.50 9.06 -4.68
CA LYS A 126 -12.39 10.52 -4.55
C LYS A 126 -13.28 10.99 -3.41
N VAL A 127 -12.70 11.72 -2.46
CA VAL A 127 -13.38 12.27 -1.29
C VAL A 127 -12.93 13.71 -1.10
N PRO A 128 -13.84 14.68 -0.95
CA PRO A 128 -13.45 16.04 -0.58
C PRO A 128 -12.97 16.02 0.88
N ILE A 129 -11.91 16.78 1.18
CA ILE A 129 -11.40 16.82 2.56
C ILE A 129 -12.41 17.46 3.51
N ASP A 130 -13.17 18.45 3.01
CA ASP A 130 -14.25 19.07 3.78
C ASP A 130 -15.60 18.39 3.51
N LEU A 131 -16.09 17.66 4.51
CA LEU A 131 -17.40 17.00 4.48
C LEU A 131 -18.48 17.74 5.29
N SER A 132 -18.19 18.96 5.76
CA SER A 132 -19.08 19.72 6.66
C SER A 132 -20.47 20.02 6.11
N LEU A 133 -20.64 20.04 4.78
CA LEU A 133 -21.93 20.23 4.12
C LEU A 133 -22.81 18.97 4.10
N LYS A 134 -22.27 17.79 4.44
CA LYS A 134 -23.02 16.53 4.45
C LYS A 134 -23.68 16.33 5.83
N PRO A 135 -24.92 15.81 5.91
CA PRO A 135 -25.53 15.39 7.17
C PRO A 135 -24.64 14.38 7.92
N SER A 136 -24.69 14.40 9.25
CA SER A 136 -23.89 13.50 10.11
C SER A 136 -24.06 12.02 9.75
N SER A 137 -25.29 11.58 9.47
CA SER A 137 -25.57 10.21 9.03
C SER A 137 -24.85 9.82 7.72
N LYS A 138 -24.76 10.75 6.76
CA LYS A 138 -24.00 10.55 5.52
C LYS A 138 -22.49 10.54 5.79
N GLN A 139 -21.99 11.40 6.67
CA GLN A 139 -20.58 11.42 7.04
C GLN A 139 -20.16 10.07 7.66
N THR A 140 -20.93 9.53 8.61
CA THR A 140 -20.66 8.21 9.21
C THR A 140 -20.69 7.09 8.17
N PHE A 141 -21.62 7.14 7.22
CA PHE A 141 -21.68 6.16 6.13
C PHE A 141 -20.44 6.25 5.21
N ILE A 142 -20.03 7.46 4.82
CA ILE A 142 -18.82 7.70 4.02
C ILE A 142 -17.60 7.16 4.77
N GLN A 143 -17.47 7.48 6.05
CA GLN A 143 -16.39 6.99 6.91
C GLN A 143 -16.32 5.46 6.95
N GLY A 144 -17.44 4.79 7.23
CA GLY A 144 -17.49 3.32 7.24
C GLY A 144 -17.13 2.70 5.88
N THR A 145 -17.57 3.33 4.80
CA THR A 145 -17.28 2.89 3.43
C THR A 145 -15.81 3.06 3.06
N LEU A 146 -15.19 4.17 3.45
CA LEU A 146 -13.76 4.42 3.25
C LEU A 146 -12.90 3.48 4.09
N MET A 147 -13.29 3.21 5.34
CA MET A 147 -12.59 2.23 6.17
C MET A 147 -12.54 0.87 5.49
N ARG A 148 -13.68 0.39 5.00
CA ARG A 148 -13.78 -0.94 4.36
C ARG A 148 -13.07 -1.03 3.02
N ASN A 149 -13.24 -0.04 2.15
CA ASN A 149 -12.81 -0.15 0.74
C ASN A 149 -11.45 0.49 0.47
N LEU A 150 -10.96 1.36 1.35
CA LEU A 150 -9.73 2.11 1.12
C LEU A 150 -8.72 1.94 2.27
N PHE A 151 -9.07 2.36 3.48
CA PHE A 151 -8.09 2.42 4.57
C PHE A 151 -7.65 1.05 5.08
N ILE A 152 -8.55 0.07 5.19
CA ILE A 152 -8.15 -1.28 5.61
C ILE A 152 -7.31 -1.97 4.52
N PRO A 153 -7.74 -2.02 3.23
CA PRO A 153 -6.96 -2.69 2.18
C PRO A 153 -5.60 -2.03 1.89
N TYR A 154 -5.51 -0.70 1.96
CA TYR A 154 -4.31 0.06 1.61
C TYR A 154 -3.66 0.73 2.83
N LYS A 155 -3.86 0.15 4.03
CA LYS A 155 -3.35 0.70 5.29
C LYS A 155 -1.85 0.98 5.19
N ASP A 156 -1.06 -0.04 4.85
CA ASP A 156 0.39 0.05 4.87
C ASP A 156 0.91 1.09 3.87
N VAL A 157 0.26 1.21 2.70
CA VAL A 157 0.59 2.21 1.68
C VAL A 157 0.33 3.64 2.19
N ILE A 158 -0.81 3.86 2.84
CA ILE A 158 -1.18 5.18 3.38
C ILE A 158 -0.25 5.55 4.55
N LEU A 159 0.10 4.59 5.41
CA LEU A 159 1.04 4.81 6.52
C LEU A 159 2.43 5.19 6.03
N ASP A 160 2.97 4.43 5.07
CA ASP A 160 4.27 4.70 4.45
C ASP A 160 4.25 6.08 3.77
N PHE A 161 3.18 6.42 3.05
CA PHE A 161 3.05 7.76 2.48
C PHE A 161 3.09 8.86 3.55
N MET A 162 2.35 8.70 4.63
CA MET A 162 2.34 9.68 5.72
C MET A 162 3.71 9.80 6.40
N GLU A 163 4.45 8.71 6.56
CA GLU A 163 5.83 8.74 7.06
C GLU A 163 6.74 9.54 6.12
N LYS A 164 6.64 9.32 4.79
CA LYS A 164 7.36 10.14 3.81
C LYS A 164 6.97 11.61 3.88
N ILE A 165 5.70 11.94 4.11
CA ILE A 165 5.25 13.34 4.27
C ILE A 165 5.77 13.94 5.59
N LYS A 166 6.08 13.15 6.62
CA LYS A 166 6.69 13.68 7.85
C LYS A 166 8.18 13.99 7.70
N ASP A 167 8.89 13.28 6.82
CA ASP A 167 10.30 13.54 6.55
C ASP A 167 10.50 14.97 5.98
N PRO A 168 11.29 15.85 6.64
CA PRO A 168 11.54 17.21 6.15
C PRO A 168 12.28 17.25 4.80
N ASN A 169 12.92 16.16 4.38
CA ASN A 169 13.67 16.08 3.13
C ASN A 169 12.81 15.81 1.89
N THR A 170 11.54 15.47 2.07
CA THR A 170 10.62 15.18 0.96
C THR A 170 9.80 16.41 0.58
N PHE A 171 9.31 16.45 -0.67
CA PHE A 171 8.53 17.57 -1.22
C PHE A 171 9.23 18.94 -1.17
N GLN A 172 10.56 18.97 -1.15
CA GLN A 172 11.33 20.20 -1.21
C GLN A 172 11.36 20.75 -2.64
N ILE A 173 10.29 21.42 -3.07
CA ILE A 173 10.11 21.89 -4.45
C ILE A 173 11.32 22.70 -4.97
N ARG A 174 11.98 23.48 -4.11
CA ARG A 174 13.19 24.23 -4.49
C ARG A 174 14.37 23.34 -4.90
N LYS A 175 14.44 22.11 -4.41
CA LYS A 175 15.50 21.13 -4.73
C LYS A 175 15.04 20.07 -5.73
N THR A 176 13.83 19.54 -5.54
CA THR A 176 13.29 18.46 -6.38
C THR A 176 12.60 18.98 -7.62
N ASN A 177 12.14 20.24 -7.62
CA ASN A 177 11.14 20.73 -8.57
C ASN A 177 9.88 19.84 -8.53
N HIS A 178 9.03 19.96 -9.55
CA HIS A 178 7.84 19.13 -9.70
C HIS A 178 8.15 17.74 -10.28
N MET A 179 7.29 16.78 -9.95
CA MET A 179 7.34 15.38 -10.39
C MET A 179 5.92 14.94 -10.75
N PHE A 180 5.62 14.74 -12.04
CA PHE A 180 4.25 14.47 -12.49
C PHE A 180 4.11 13.05 -13.03
N LEU A 181 3.15 12.28 -12.52
CA LEU A 181 2.77 11.01 -13.14
C LEU A 181 1.85 11.30 -14.34
N ALA A 182 2.24 10.84 -15.52
CA ALA A 182 1.68 11.25 -16.79
C ALA A 182 1.02 10.12 -17.56
N THR A 183 -0.12 10.44 -18.17
CA THR A 183 -0.79 9.66 -19.21
C THR A 183 -0.95 10.46 -20.50
N HIS A 184 -0.17 11.54 -20.65
CA HIS A 184 -0.18 12.37 -21.85
C HIS A 184 0.21 11.55 -23.07
N TRP A 185 -0.33 11.90 -24.23
CA TRP A 185 -0.14 11.19 -25.50
C TRP A 185 1.33 10.88 -25.83
N ASP A 186 2.23 11.84 -25.56
CA ASP A 186 3.66 11.69 -25.85
C ASP A 186 4.46 11.00 -24.74
N TYR A 187 3.93 10.97 -23.52
CA TYR A 187 4.59 10.39 -22.33
C TYR A 187 3.58 9.58 -21.54
N PHE A 188 3.05 8.55 -22.20
CA PHE A 188 2.06 7.68 -21.60
C PHE A 188 2.72 6.79 -20.55
N ASN A 189 2.07 6.63 -19.39
CA ASN A 189 2.54 5.79 -18.28
C ASN A 189 3.97 6.10 -17.82
N THR A 190 4.31 7.37 -17.66
CA THR A 190 5.68 7.83 -17.36
C THR A 190 5.65 8.85 -16.24
N ILE A 191 6.68 8.91 -15.38
CA ILE A 191 6.88 10.08 -14.52
C ILE A 191 7.72 11.10 -15.26
N LEU A 192 7.25 12.34 -15.28
CA LEU A 192 7.95 13.50 -15.80
C LEU A 192 8.59 14.26 -14.64
N ILE A 193 9.88 14.54 -14.75
CA ILE A 193 10.60 15.41 -13.82
C ILE A 193 11.25 16.58 -14.55
N SER A 194 11.66 17.60 -13.82
CA SER A 194 12.35 18.77 -14.37
C SER A 194 13.85 18.50 -14.48
N ASP A 195 14.47 18.97 -15.56
CA ASP A 195 15.94 19.02 -15.72
C ASP A 195 16.63 19.79 -14.58
N ALA A 196 15.93 20.74 -13.96
CA ALA A 196 16.45 21.57 -12.88
C ALA A 196 16.42 20.89 -11.49
N MET A 197 16.07 19.60 -11.42
CA MET A 197 16.16 18.81 -10.18
C MET A 197 17.64 18.66 -9.77
N ASN A 198 17.91 18.72 -8.46
CA ASN A 198 19.26 18.48 -7.93
C ASN A 198 19.84 17.13 -8.42
N GLU A 199 21.07 17.13 -8.93
CA GLU A 199 21.69 15.97 -9.59
C GLU A 199 21.68 14.68 -8.76
N GLN A 200 21.98 14.75 -7.46
CA GLN A 200 21.99 13.55 -6.60
C GLN A 200 20.60 12.94 -6.47
N LEU A 201 19.58 13.79 -6.29
CA LEU A 201 18.18 13.36 -6.23
C LEU A 201 17.69 12.89 -7.60
N LYS A 202 18.11 13.56 -8.68
CA LYS A 202 17.77 13.24 -10.06
C LYS A 202 18.23 11.84 -10.42
N MET A 203 19.50 11.50 -10.14
CA MET A 203 20.05 10.17 -10.45
C MET A 203 19.30 9.06 -9.73
N LYS A 204 18.99 9.25 -8.44
CA LYS A 204 18.18 8.29 -7.67
C LYS A 204 16.75 8.19 -8.22
N TYR A 205 16.14 9.32 -8.57
CA TYR A 205 14.76 9.34 -9.05
C TYR A 205 14.62 8.72 -10.44
N LEU A 206 15.64 8.83 -11.29
CA LEU A 206 15.69 8.23 -12.63
C LEU A 206 15.80 6.69 -12.63
N GLU A 207 16.08 6.08 -11.48
CA GLU A 207 16.10 4.61 -11.36
C GLU A 207 14.76 4.02 -11.84
N PRO A 208 14.80 3.02 -12.74
CA PRO A 208 13.59 2.36 -13.23
C PRO A 208 12.75 1.80 -12.08
N THR A 209 11.43 1.96 -12.20
CA THR A 209 10.46 1.45 -11.23
C THR A 209 9.44 0.58 -11.96
N ALA A 210 8.84 -0.35 -11.22
CA ALA A 210 7.87 -1.27 -11.77
C ALA A 210 6.61 -0.54 -12.27
N GLY A 211 5.96 -1.09 -13.29
CA GLY A 211 4.68 -0.61 -13.80
C GLY A 211 4.74 0.69 -14.59
N LEU A 212 5.91 1.33 -14.72
CA LEU A 212 6.10 2.58 -15.46
C LEU A 212 7.09 2.42 -16.61
N ASN A 213 6.94 3.29 -17.62
CA ASN A 213 7.96 3.52 -18.64
C ASN A 213 9.14 4.33 -18.04
N PRO A 214 10.31 4.33 -18.71
CA PRO A 214 11.47 5.09 -18.26
C PRO A 214 11.14 6.57 -17.99
N ILE A 215 11.58 7.05 -16.83
CA ILE A 215 11.32 8.41 -16.36
C ILE A 215 11.93 9.42 -17.33
N SER A 216 11.19 10.50 -17.61
CA SER A 216 11.55 11.49 -18.62
C SER A 216 11.76 12.87 -18.00
N LEU A 217 12.77 13.60 -18.48
CA LEU A 217 13.19 14.90 -17.94
C LEU A 217 12.43 16.11 -18.53
N ARG A 218 11.26 15.88 -19.16
CA ARG A 218 10.60 16.89 -20.00
C ARG A 218 9.51 17.71 -19.30
N LEU A 219 9.43 17.69 -17.97
CA LEU A 219 8.33 18.35 -17.26
C LEU A 219 8.34 19.87 -17.43
N TYR A 220 9.52 20.50 -17.43
CA TYR A 220 9.64 21.96 -17.49
C TYR A 220 8.93 22.55 -18.71
N ARG A 221 9.03 21.88 -19.87
CA ARG A 221 8.37 22.29 -21.10
C ARG A 221 6.84 22.31 -20.96
N PHE A 222 6.26 21.30 -20.34
CA PHE A 222 4.81 21.26 -20.10
C PHE A 222 4.37 22.34 -19.12
N LEU A 223 5.18 22.62 -18.08
CA LEU A 223 4.84 23.66 -17.12
C LEU A 223 4.78 25.03 -17.79
N ILE A 224 5.78 25.41 -18.60
CA ILE A 224 5.79 26.72 -19.27
C ILE A 224 4.76 26.82 -20.41
N GLU A 225 4.42 25.71 -21.07
CA GLU A 225 3.41 25.69 -22.13
C GLU A 225 1.98 25.79 -21.57
N HIS A 226 1.73 25.27 -20.36
CA HIS A 226 0.39 25.12 -19.81
C HIS A 226 0.11 25.90 -18.52
N PHE A 227 1.13 26.49 -17.89
CA PHE A 227 1.02 27.31 -16.68
C PHE A 227 1.76 28.63 -16.84
N SER A 228 1.15 29.72 -16.36
CA SER A 228 1.85 31.00 -16.23
C SER A 228 2.82 30.96 -15.05
N ASP A 229 3.83 31.83 -15.02
CA ASP A 229 4.76 31.90 -13.88
C ASP A 229 4.03 32.17 -12.56
N ALA A 230 2.97 32.99 -12.59
CA ALA A 230 2.11 33.25 -11.45
C ALA A 230 1.32 32.01 -11.00
N ASP A 231 0.90 31.15 -11.93
CA ASP A 231 0.27 29.87 -11.59
C ASP A 231 1.27 28.93 -10.93
N ILE A 232 2.48 28.81 -11.47
CA ILE A 232 3.55 27.96 -10.93
C ILE A 232 3.90 28.39 -9.50
N GLN A 233 3.99 29.70 -9.24
CA GLN A 233 4.21 30.22 -7.88
C GLN A 233 3.08 29.82 -6.92
N LYS A 234 1.82 29.98 -7.33
CA LYS A 234 0.65 29.55 -6.52
C LYS A 234 0.64 28.06 -6.24
N ILE A 235 1.02 27.24 -7.23
CA ILE A 235 1.12 25.79 -7.08
C ILE A 235 2.20 25.43 -6.06
N ASN A 236 3.37 26.08 -6.15
CA ASN A 236 4.47 25.87 -5.22
C ASN A 236 4.09 26.22 -3.78
N GLU A 237 3.45 27.38 -3.59
CA GLU A 237 2.94 27.80 -2.29
C GLU A 237 1.93 26.79 -1.74
N ASN A 238 0.99 26.34 -2.57
CA ASN A 238 -0.03 25.38 -2.15
C ASN A 238 0.57 24.03 -1.73
N ILE A 239 1.50 23.47 -2.51
CA ILE A 239 2.18 22.22 -2.14
C ILE A 239 2.94 22.37 -0.82
N ASN A 240 3.62 23.50 -0.59
CA ASN A 240 4.30 23.75 0.68
C ASN A 240 3.31 23.83 1.84
N VAL A 241 2.14 24.48 1.65
CA VAL A 241 1.09 24.52 2.68
C VAL A 241 0.55 23.12 2.97
N LEU A 242 0.24 22.33 1.93
CA LEU A 242 -0.21 20.94 2.09
C LEU A 242 0.84 20.13 2.86
N LYS A 243 2.11 20.20 2.44
CA LYS A 243 3.22 19.50 3.09
C LYS A 243 3.29 19.86 4.58
N ASN A 244 3.24 21.14 4.91
CA ASN A 244 3.24 21.59 6.30
C ASN A 244 2.07 21.01 7.08
N VAL A 245 0.84 21.12 6.55
CA VAL A 245 -0.35 20.59 7.22
C VAL A 245 -0.25 19.08 7.44
N TYR A 246 -0.03 18.30 6.39
CA TYR A 246 -0.02 16.84 6.48
C TYR A 246 1.16 16.30 7.30
N SER A 247 2.29 17.02 7.35
CA SER A 247 3.42 16.65 8.21
C SER A 247 3.11 16.82 9.71
N THR A 248 2.23 17.75 10.07
CA THR A 248 1.83 18.02 11.47
C THR A 248 0.69 17.16 12.00
N ILE A 249 0.04 16.36 11.15
CA ILE A 249 -1.08 15.51 11.57
C ILE A 249 -0.55 14.36 12.43
N GLU A 250 -1.02 14.32 13.67
CA GLU A 250 -0.85 13.17 14.56
C GLU A 250 -1.82 12.09 14.11
N PHE A 251 -1.27 11.01 13.59
CA PHE A 251 -2.02 10.00 12.89
C PHE A 251 -2.17 8.77 13.80
N ASP A 252 -3.40 8.35 14.05
CA ASP A 252 -3.71 7.11 14.78
C ASP A 252 -3.84 5.92 13.82
N PRO A 253 -2.93 4.92 13.88
CA PRO A 253 -3.01 3.70 13.05
C PRO A 253 -4.25 2.84 13.28
N MET A 254 -4.99 3.05 14.37
CA MET A 254 -6.28 2.42 14.62
C MET A 254 -7.45 3.20 14.02
N HIS A 255 -7.31 4.52 13.85
CA HIS A 255 -8.33 5.39 13.29
C HIS A 255 -7.85 6.16 12.05
N LEU A 256 -7.65 5.44 10.95
CA LEU A 256 -7.13 5.99 9.69
C LEU A 256 -7.92 7.19 9.13
N TYR A 257 -9.23 7.26 9.42
CA TYR A 257 -10.09 8.36 8.98
C TYR A 257 -9.75 9.70 9.66
N SER A 258 -9.11 9.68 10.85
CA SER A 258 -8.64 10.89 11.55
C SER A 258 -7.78 11.79 10.67
N LEU A 259 -7.11 11.20 9.67
CA LEU A 259 -6.34 11.92 8.67
C LEU A 259 -7.17 12.95 7.91
N ILE A 260 -8.38 12.59 7.46
CA ILE A 260 -9.25 13.50 6.70
C ILE A 260 -9.83 14.57 7.64
N GLU A 261 -10.23 14.18 8.85
CA GLU A 261 -10.79 15.10 9.84
C GLU A 261 -9.78 16.16 10.29
N GLN A 262 -8.57 15.75 10.65
CA GLN A 262 -7.51 16.66 11.06
C GLN A 262 -7.04 17.53 9.89
N ALA A 263 -6.89 16.95 8.69
CA ALA A 263 -6.56 17.72 7.50
C ALA A 263 -7.59 18.82 7.23
N ASN A 264 -8.89 18.54 7.38
CA ASN A 264 -9.94 19.54 7.21
C ASN A 264 -9.77 20.72 8.18
N ILE A 265 -9.53 20.44 9.47
CA ILE A 265 -9.34 21.47 10.50
C ILE A 265 -8.14 22.35 10.15
N TRP A 266 -6.98 21.76 9.87
CA TRP A 266 -5.75 22.49 9.62
C TRP A 266 -5.76 23.24 8.28
N LEU A 267 -6.36 22.66 7.23
CA LEU A 267 -6.49 23.33 5.93
C LEU A 267 -7.44 24.52 6.00
N LYS A 268 -8.53 24.46 6.78
CA LYS A 268 -9.41 25.61 7.01
C LYS A 268 -8.69 26.77 7.69
N ILE A 269 -7.79 26.47 8.63
CA ILE A 269 -6.97 27.47 9.33
C ILE A 269 -5.93 28.10 8.39
N LYS A 270 -5.24 27.28 7.58
CA LYS A 270 -4.10 27.72 6.76
C LYS A 270 -4.48 28.24 5.37
N ILE A 271 -5.63 27.83 4.83
CA ILE A 271 -6.14 28.23 3.53
C ILE A 271 -7.59 28.73 3.72
N PRO A 272 -7.78 29.94 4.27
CA PRO A 272 -9.11 30.52 4.35
C PRO A 272 -9.67 30.73 2.94
N ASN A 273 -10.96 30.45 2.76
CA ASN A 273 -11.72 30.66 1.52
C ASN A 273 -11.41 29.70 0.35
N VAL A 274 -11.15 28.42 0.61
CA VAL A 274 -11.36 27.42 -0.45
C VAL A 274 -12.85 27.42 -0.80
N PRO A 275 -13.23 27.69 -2.06
CA PRO A 275 -14.63 27.70 -2.43
C PRO A 275 -15.23 26.35 -2.06
N LEU A 276 -16.30 26.39 -1.25
CA LEU A 276 -17.04 25.20 -0.89
C LEU A 276 -17.46 24.51 -2.18
N HIS A 277 -17.19 23.21 -2.27
CA HIS A 277 -17.61 22.40 -3.41
C HIS A 277 -19.13 22.44 -3.46
N GLN A 278 -19.67 23.31 -4.32
CA GLN A 278 -21.08 23.28 -4.68
C GLN A 278 -21.19 22.18 -5.72
N GLY A 279 -21.59 20.99 -5.27
CA GLY A 279 -22.03 19.95 -6.18
C GLY A 279 -23.06 20.57 -7.13
N PRO A 280 -22.86 20.49 -8.45
CA PRO A 280 -23.82 21.09 -9.37
C PRO A 280 -25.20 20.44 -9.18
N ASN A 281 -26.25 21.27 -9.09
CA ASN A 281 -27.64 20.83 -8.99
C ASN A 281 -28.09 20.22 -10.33
N PHE A 282 -27.70 18.98 -10.60
CA PHE A 282 -28.11 18.29 -11.81
C PHE A 282 -29.33 17.41 -11.53
N SER A 283 -30.43 17.69 -12.24
CA SER A 283 -31.65 16.89 -12.27
C SER A 283 -31.64 15.79 -13.33
N THR A 284 -30.57 15.71 -14.15
CA THR A 284 -30.46 14.82 -15.31
C THR A 284 -29.43 13.71 -15.13
N LYS A 285 -29.68 12.57 -15.79
CA LYS A 285 -28.84 11.38 -15.77
C LYS A 285 -27.51 11.65 -16.51
N GLN A 286 -26.44 11.83 -15.75
CA GLN A 286 -25.10 12.10 -16.29
C GLN A 286 -24.52 10.87 -17.00
N LYS A 287 -23.66 11.09 -18.01
CA LYS A 287 -22.95 10.00 -18.70
C LYS A 287 -21.71 9.50 -17.96
N LYS A 288 -21.10 10.33 -17.11
CA LYS A 288 -19.91 9.99 -16.29
C LYS A 288 -19.87 10.82 -15.00
N GLU A 289 -19.17 10.31 -13.99
CA GLU A 289 -18.99 10.94 -12.68
C GLU A 289 -18.00 12.13 -12.74
N ILE A 290 -18.13 13.05 -11.77
CA ILE A 290 -17.20 14.18 -11.62
C ILE A 290 -16.06 13.80 -10.68
N ILE A 291 -14.89 13.49 -11.26
CA ILE A 291 -13.68 13.22 -10.46
C ILE A 291 -12.96 14.53 -10.09
N LEU A 292 -12.87 15.45 -11.06
CA LEU A 292 -12.22 16.77 -10.93
C LEU A 292 -13.21 17.87 -11.34
N GLN A 293 -13.26 18.96 -10.59
CA GLN A 293 -14.20 20.08 -10.81
C GLN A 293 -14.02 20.78 -12.18
N SER A 294 -12.78 20.87 -12.63
CA SER A 294 -12.33 21.37 -13.92
C SER A 294 -12.93 20.56 -15.08
N GLY A 295 -13.32 19.30 -14.83
CA GLY A 295 -14.01 18.44 -15.78
C GLY A 295 -15.51 18.64 -15.90
N ASN A 296 -16.13 19.48 -15.05
CA ASN A 296 -17.59 19.67 -15.04
C ASN A 296 -18.15 20.11 -16.39
N LYS A 297 -17.37 20.84 -17.19
CA LYS A 297 -17.79 21.32 -18.51
C LYS A 297 -17.93 20.21 -19.56
N TYR A 298 -17.42 19.01 -19.28
CA TYR A 298 -17.30 17.91 -20.24
C TYR A 298 -17.99 16.62 -19.77
N ILE A 299 -18.95 16.71 -18.85
CA ILE A 299 -19.67 15.56 -18.27
C ILE A 299 -20.42 14.73 -19.34
N ASP A 300 -20.93 15.39 -20.38
CA ASP A 300 -21.74 14.74 -21.42
C ASP A 300 -20.93 14.12 -22.58
N VAL A 301 -19.61 14.29 -22.53
CA VAL A 301 -18.67 13.80 -23.54
C VAL A 301 -17.89 12.63 -22.95
N VAL A 302 -17.86 11.51 -23.66
CA VAL A 302 -17.04 10.35 -23.30
C VAL A 302 -16.11 10.07 -24.47
N VAL A 303 -14.80 10.19 -24.23
CA VAL A 303 -13.75 9.91 -25.18
C VAL A 303 -13.41 8.43 -25.11
N ASN A 304 -13.46 7.77 -26.27
CA ASN A 304 -13.10 6.36 -26.38
C ASN A 304 -11.58 6.16 -26.25
N TRP A 305 -11.19 4.99 -25.75
CA TRP A 305 -9.80 4.61 -25.63
C TRP A 305 -9.11 4.56 -27.02
N PRO A 306 -8.00 5.29 -27.24
CA PRO A 306 -7.33 5.31 -28.54
C PRO A 306 -6.71 3.95 -28.90
N GLN A 307 -6.79 3.57 -30.18
CA GLN A 307 -6.18 2.33 -30.68
C GLN A 307 -4.65 2.31 -30.55
N SER A 308 -4.01 3.48 -30.54
CA SER A 308 -2.55 3.63 -30.35
C SER A 308 -2.07 3.10 -29.00
N PHE A 309 -2.92 3.11 -27.97
CA PHE A 309 -2.60 2.60 -26.64
C PHE A 309 -3.21 1.21 -26.45
N LYS A 310 -2.52 0.17 -26.91
CA LYS A 310 -3.02 -1.20 -26.82
C LYS A 310 -3.17 -1.63 -25.35
N ARG A 311 -4.40 -1.98 -24.96
CA ARG A 311 -4.67 -2.58 -23.65
C ARG A 311 -4.36 -4.07 -23.67
N GLN A 312 -3.78 -4.58 -22.60
CA GLN A 312 -3.41 -5.97 -22.44
C GLN A 312 -4.03 -6.53 -21.15
N SER A 313 -4.18 -7.84 -21.08
CA SER A 313 -4.53 -8.49 -19.81
C SER A 313 -3.27 -8.57 -18.94
N LYS A 314 -3.44 -8.46 -17.63
CA LYS A 314 -2.34 -8.66 -16.66
C LYS A 314 -1.61 -9.98 -16.91
N LYS A 315 -2.40 -11.05 -17.12
CA LYS A 315 -1.89 -12.40 -17.37
C LYS A 315 -1.01 -12.49 -18.61
N ASN A 316 -1.39 -11.84 -19.72
CA ASN A 316 -0.61 -11.87 -20.94
C ASN A 316 0.77 -11.22 -20.76
N LEU A 317 0.85 -10.15 -19.96
CA LEU A 317 2.12 -9.49 -19.65
C LEU A 317 2.99 -10.32 -18.73
N GLU A 318 2.40 -10.90 -17.69
CA GLU A 318 3.11 -11.75 -16.72
C GLU A 318 3.62 -13.06 -17.37
N GLU A 319 2.88 -13.62 -18.33
CA GLU A 319 3.31 -14.80 -19.11
C GLU A 319 4.41 -14.46 -20.14
N ALA A 320 4.40 -13.25 -20.69
CA ALA A 320 5.42 -12.79 -21.62
C ALA A 320 6.73 -12.37 -20.93
N ALA A 321 6.69 -12.11 -19.62
CA ALA A 321 7.88 -11.80 -18.84
C ALA A 321 8.76 -13.04 -18.71
N HIS A 322 9.89 -13.06 -19.41
CA HIS A 322 10.89 -14.11 -19.25
C HIS A 322 11.46 -14.03 -17.83
N VAL A 323 11.15 -15.04 -17.01
CA VAL A 323 11.85 -15.27 -15.75
C VAL A 323 13.29 -15.61 -16.11
N VAL A 324 14.18 -14.61 -16.05
CA VAL A 324 15.61 -14.89 -16.04
C VAL A 324 15.84 -15.68 -14.75
N GLN A 325 15.97 -17.00 -14.88
CA GLN A 325 16.58 -17.83 -13.84
C GLN A 325 18.03 -17.38 -13.75
N ASP A 326 18.27 -16.29 -13.02
CA ASP A 326 19.63 -15.91 -12.68
C ASP A 326 20.26 -17.07 -11.92
N ARG A 327 21.20 -17.73 -12.59
CA ARG A 327 22.10 -18.72 -12.01
C ARG A 327 23.03 -18.12 -10.95
N LEU A 328 22.84 -16.87 -10.55
CA LEU A 328 23.70 -16.13 -9.62
C LEU A 328 23.54 -16.54 -8.17
N TYR A 329 22.57 -17.41 -7.84
CA TYR A 329 22.64 -18.25 -6.64
C TYR A 329 21.80 -19.52 -6.87
N GLN A 330 22.19 -20.35 -7.82
CA GLN A 330 22.02 -21.77 -7.56
C GLN A 330 23.14 -22.12 -6.58
N PRO A 331 22.84 -22.51 -5.33
CA PRO A 331 23.85 -23.22 -4.55
C PRO A 331 24.34 -24.32 -5.49
N LYS A 332 25.65 -24.39 -5.75
CA LYS A 332 26.22 -25.55 -6.43
C LYS A 332 25.57 -26.75 -5.77
N ASP A 333 24.92 -27.60 -6.56
CA ASP A 333 24.50 -28.91 -6.11
C ASP A 333 25.77 -29.59 -5.61
N ILE A 334 26.05 -29.41 -4.32
CA ILE A 334 26.85 -30.34 -3.57
C ILE A 334 26.01 -31.59 -3.72
N LYS A 335 26.50 -32.54 -4.53
CA LYS A 335 26.04 -33.92 -4.51
C LYS A 335 26.21 -34.39 -3.07
N LYS A 336 25.24 -34.08 -2.21
CA LYS A 336 24.92 -34.93 -1.09
C LYS A 336 24.39 -36.17 -1.76
N GLU A 337 25.13 -37.25 -1.64
CA GLU A 337 24.59 -38.59 -1.82
C GLU A 337 23.43 -38.72 -0.82
N GLY A 338 22.27 -38.25 -1.26
CA GLY A 338 21.03 -38.35 -0.52
C GLY A 338 20.61 -39.80 -0.60
N VAL A 339 20.62 -40.45 0.55
CA VAL A 339 19.85 -41.69 0.79
C VAL A 339 18.47 -41.48 0.17
N LYS A 340 18.08 -42.35 -0.77
CA LYS A 340 16.73 -42.39 -1.32
C LYS A 340 15.76 -42.63 -0.16
N LEU A 341 15.17 -41.55 0.34
CA LEU A 341 13.98 -41.60 1.15
C LEU A 341 12.81 -41.32 0.22
N ASP A 342 12.05 -42.37 -0.09
CA ASP A 342 10.78 -42.23 -0.77
C ASP A 342 9.92 -41.20 -0.01
N PRO A 343 9.32 -40.21 -0.70
CA PRO A 343 8.49 -39.22 -0.05
C PRO A 343 7.27 -39.92 0.56
N LYS A 344 7.24 -40.01 1.89
CA LYS A 344 6.01 -40.35 2.62
C LYS A 344 4.98 -39.26 2.28
N ARG A 345 3.94 -39.67 1.56
CA ARG A 345 2.78 -38.84 1.22
C ARG A 345 2.29 -38.14 2.48
N GLU A 346 2.40 -36.81 2.53
CA GLU A 346 1.75 -36.02 3.57
C GLU A 346 0.24 -36.22 3.47
N HIS A 347 -0.35 -36.85 4.49
CA HIS A 347 -1.79 -36.88 4.66
C HIS A 347 -2.25 -35.50 5.13
N PHE A 348 -2.99 -34.82 4.26
CA PHE A 348 -3.69 -33.59 4.59
C PHE A 348 -4.82 -33.93 5.57
N GLU A 349 -4.65 -33.67 6.86
CA GLU A 349 -5.69 -33.84 7.86
C GLU A 349 -6.46 -32.51 8.06
N PRO A 350 -7.79 -32.47 7.83
CA PRO A 350 -8.61 -31.29 8.08
C PRO A 350 -8.55 -30.88 9.56
N ARG A 351 -8.52 -29.56 9.84
CA ARG A 351 -8.51 -28.95 11.19
C ARG A 351 -9.74 -29.29 12.08
N PHE A 352 -10.61 -30.19 11.65
CA PHE A 352 -11.83 -30.61 12.35
C PHE A 352 -11.69 -31.96 13.09
N LEU A 353 -10.50 -32.57 13.12
CA LEU A 353 -10.24 -33.72 14.00
C LEU A 353 -10.32 -33.27 15.46
N GLU A 354 -11.30 -33.81 16.19
CA GLU A 354 -11.44 -33.57 17.62
C GLU A 354 -10.14 -33.93 18.34
N ARG A 355 -9.58 -32.98 19.10
CA ARG A 355 -8.36 -33.20 19.88
C ARG A 355 -8.50 -34.46 20.75
N PRO A 356 -7.45 -35.31 20.83
CA PRO A 356 -7.51 -36.55 21.59
C PRO A 356 -7.78 -36.25 23.06
N THR A 357 -8.61 -37.07 23.69
CA THR A 357 -8.82 -37.01 25.14
C THR A 357 -7.69 -37.74 25.85
N VAL A 358 -7.01 -37.04 26.75
CA VAL A 358 -5.87 -37.58 27.52
C VAL A 358 -6.16 -37.54 29.00
N LYS A 359 -5.57 -38.49 29.74
CA LYS A 359 -5.71 -38.55 31.21
C LYS A 359 -4.90 -37.41 31.85
N ILE A 360 -5.47 -36.74 32.84
CA ILE A 360 -4.73 -35.76 33.65
C ILE A 360 -3.67 -36.52 34.46
N LYS A 361 -2.40 -36.21 34.22
CA LYS A 361 -1.26 -36.71 34.98
C LYS A 361 -0.75 -35.62 35.92
N GLN A 362 -0.15 -36.01 37.04
CA GLN A 362 0.55 -35.05 37.90
C GLN A 362 1.87 -34.64 37.23
N LEU A 363 2.20 -33.35 37.30
CA LEU A 363 3.43 -32.81 36.73
C LEU A 363 4.65 -33.31 37.52
N PRO A 364 5.72 -33.76 36.86
CA PRO A 364 6.97 -34.09 37.53
C PRO A 364 7.60 -32.81 38.11
N PRO A 365 8.43 -32.92 39.17
CA PRO A 365 9.15 -31.78 39.71
C PRO A 365 10.15 -31.25 38.68
N ILE A 366 10.07 -29.95 38.38
CA ILE A 366 11.00 -29.27 37.46
C ILE A 366 12.22 -28.80 38.29
N PRO A 367 13.45 -29.18 37.94
CA PRO A 367 14.66 -28.81 38.65
C PRO A 367 14.94 -27.31 38.50
N MET A 368 15.57 -26.71 39.51
CA MET A 368 15.90 -25.28 39.56
C MET A 368 17.38 -24.99 39.27
N ASN A 369 18.14 -25.96 38.74
CA ASN A 369 19.60 -25.89 38.80
C ASN A 369 20.24 -25.56 37.44
N ASN A 370 19.59 -25.89 36.32
CA ASN A 370 20.14 -25.75 34.98
C ASN A 370 19.04 -25.60 33.92
N ILE A 371 19.25 -24.72 32.93
CA ILE A 371 18.32 -24.44 31.83
C ILE A 371 18.11 -25.68 30.97
N ILE A 372 19.17 -26.44 30.66
CA ILE A 372 19.07 -27.65 29.83
C ILE A 372 18.19 -28.70 30.52
N ASP A 373 18.32 -28.87 31.83
CA ASP A 373 17.54 -29.84 32.60
C ASP A 373 16.06 -29.44 32.66
N ILE A 374 15.78 -28.13 32.80
CA ILE A 374 14.42 -27.59 32.74
C ILE A 374 13.80 -27.87 31.36
N LEU A 375 14.50 -27.53 30.28
CA LEU A 375 14.01 -27.74 28.92
C LEU A 375 13.84 -29.23 28.58
N SER A 376 14.73 -30.09 29.07
CA SER A 376 14.64 -31.54 28.89
C SER A 376 13.39 -32.12 29.56
N ILE A 377 13.02 -31.64 30.75
CA ILE A 377 11.80 -32.07 31.42
C ILE A 377 10.55 -31.54 30.72
N LEU A 378 10.59 -30.30 30.20
CA LEU A 378 9.50 -29.80 29.36
C LEU A 378 9.32 -30.64 28.10
N LYS A 379 10.42 -31.12 27.50
CA LYS A 379 10.39 -32.05 26.38
C LYS A 379 9.70 -33.36 26.77
N THR A 380 10.10 -33.98 27.87
CA THR A 380 9.47 -35.23 28.38
C THR A 380 7.98 -35.06 28.65
N ILE A 381 7.55 -33.94 29.24
CA ILE A 381 6.12 -33.66 29.49
C ILE A 381 5.33 -33.59 28.18
N VAL A 382 5.91 -33.05 27.11
CA VAL A 382 5.26 -33.02 25.79
C VAL A 382 5.28 -34.41 25.14
N GLU A 383 6.35 -35.18 25.30
CA GLU A 383 6.48 -36.56 24.79
C GLU A 383 5.48 -37.52 25.45
N GLU A 384 5.22 -37.37 26.75
CA GLU A 384 4.35 -38.23 27.54
C GLU A 384 2.84 -37.94 27.42
N ASP A 385 2.42 -37.12 26.45
CA ASP A 385 1.01 -36.84 26.15
C ASP A 385 0.21 -36.28 27.34
N TYR A 386 0.82 -35.35 28.09
CA TYR A 386 0.09 -34.58 29.09
C TYR A 386 -1.02 -33.74 28.46
N ASP A 387 -2.07 -33.42 29.23
CA ASP A 387 -3.10 -32.50 28.77
C ASP A 387 -2.51 -31.10 28.51
N ILE A 388 -3.04 -30.41 27.51
CA ILE A 388 -2.53 -29.10 27.06
C ILE A 388 -2.44 -28.13 28.25
N ARG A 389 -3.40 -28.16 29.17
CA ARG A 389 -3.40 -27.24 30.31
C ARG A 389 -2.26 -27.53 31.29
N SER A 390 -1.96 -28.80 31.55
CA SER A 390 -0.79 -29.21 32.33
C SER A 390 0.52 -28.83 31.64
N ILE A 391 0.61 -28.98 30.31
CA ILE A 391 1.76 -28.49 29.53
C ILE A 391 1.92 -26.98 29.71
N GLY A 392 0.84 -26.20 29.60
CA GLY A 392 0.87 -24.75 29.82
C GLY A 392 1.30 -24.34 31.25
N LYS A 393 0.98 -25.15 32.27
CA LYS A 393 1.46 -24.94 33.64
C LYS A 393 2.95 -25.25 33.76
N ALA A 394 3.41 -26.36 33.19
CA ALA A 394 4.83 -26.73 33.18
C ALA A 394 5.69 -25.65 32.52
N PHE A 395 5.24 -25.11 31.38
CA PHE A 395 5.93 -24.02 30.68
C PHE A 395 5.99 -22.72 31.49
N ALA A 396 4.96 -22.40 32.28
CA ALA A 396 4.98 -21.24 33.17
C ALA A 396 6.02 -21.42 34.30
N ILE A 397 6.02 -22.60 34.94
CA ILE A 397 6.97 -22.92 36.01
C ILE A 397 8.41 -22.93 35.48
N GLY A 398 8.65 -23.61 34.36
CA GLY A 398 9.96 -23.66 33.71
C GLY A 398 10.46 -22.29 33.28
N ARG A 399 9.58 -21.44 32.72
CA ARG A 399 9.93 -20.04 32.39
C ARG A 399 10.35 -19.27 33.63
N ASP A 400 9.61 -19.37 34.73
CA ASP A 400 9.91 -18.59 35.94
C ASP A 400 11.24 -19.02 36.57
N TYR A 401 11.59 -20.31 36.50
CA TYR A 401 12.90 -20.81 36.91
C TYR A 401 14.02 -20.34 35.98
N ILE A 402 13.85 -20.41 34.66
CA ILE A 402 14.87 -19.91 33.71
C ILE A 402 15.03 -18.39 33.85
N LYS A 403 13.95 -17.64 34.09
CA LYS A 403 14.00 -16.19 34.33
C LYS A 403 14.79 -15.82 35.58
N SER A 404 14.79 -16.68 36.60
CA SER A 404 15.63 -16.48 37.79
C SER A 404 17.13 -16.72 37.52
N MET A 405 17.46 -17.39 36.41
CA MET A 405 18.85 -17.66 36.00
C MET A 405 19.37 -16.68 34.94
N VAL A 406 18.51 -16.22 34.02
CA VAL A 406 18.89 -15.38 32.88
C VAL A 406 17.86 -14.27 32.64
N LEU A 407 18.34 -13.03 32.55
CA LEU A 407 17.49 -11.84 32.42
C LEU A 407 16.85 -11.68 31.02
N HIS A 408 17.52 -12.11 29.94
CA HIS A 408 17.03 -11.95 28.57
C HIS A 408 17.47 -13.09 27.63
N GLN A 409 16.51 -13.95 27.25
CA GLN A 409 16.64 -14.89 26.12
C GLN A 409 15.37 -14.86 25.28
N ASN A 410 15.52 -14.86 23.94
CA ASN A 410 14.42 -14.72 22.99
C ASN A 410 13.32 -15.78 23.17
N PHE A 411 13.67 -16.99 23.60
CA PHE A 411 12.69 -18.08 23.79
C PHE A 411 11.83 -17.94 25.06
N LEU A 412 12.20 -17.09 26.05
CA LEU A 412 11.36 -16.83 27.23
C LEU A 412 10.03 -16.18 26.86
N TRP A 413 10.02 -15.38 25.77
CA TRP A 413 8.82 -14.79 25.23
C TRP A 413 7.90 -15.85 24.60
N ASP A 414 8.47 -16.78 23.83
CA ASP A 414 7.74 -17.90 23.25
C ASP A 414 7.17 -18.84 24.31
N MET A 415 7.94 -19.16 25.36
CA MET A 415 7.45 -19.92 26.51
C MET A 415 6.27 -19.22 27.20
N SER A 416 6.33 -17.89 27.35
CA SER A 416 5.23 -17.08 27.90
C SER A 416 3.97 -17.14 27.04
N LYS A 417 4.14 -17.07 25.71
CA LYS A 417 3.04 -17.17 24.75
C LYS A 417 2.38 -18.55 24.83
N LEU A 418 3.17 -19.62 24.82
CA LEU A 418 2.67 -20.99 24.91
C LEU A 418 1.96 -21.25 26.24
N ALA A 419 2.55 -20.83 27.37
CA ALA A 419 1.93 -20.94 28.68
C ALA A 419 0.54 -20.28 28.71
N ASN A 420 0.42 -19.05 28.21
CA ASN A 420 -0.85 -18.31 28.19
C ASN A 420 -1.90 -18.95 27.30
N ILE A 421 -1.52 -19.44 26.11
CA ILE A 421 -2.45 -20.10 25.18
C ILE A 421 -2.93 -21.42 25.78
N TYR A 422 -2.01 -22.22 26.31
CA TYR A 422 -2.31 -23.57 26.77
C TYR A 422 -3.01 -23.61 28.13
N GLN A 423 -2.77 -22.65 29.03
CA GLN A 423 -3.52 -22.56 30.29
C GLN A 423 -5.01 -22.29 30.10
N ARG A 424 -5.40 -21.67 28.97
CA ARG A 424 -6.79 -21.39 28.59
C ARG A 424 -7.46 -22.54 27.83
N ALA A 425 -6.74 -23.62 27.56
CA ALA A 425 -7.28 -24.78 26.85
C ALA A 425 -8.25 -25.59 27.73
N PRO A 426 -9.23 -26.28 27.12
CA PRO A 426 -10.15 -27.17 27.84
C PRO A 426 -9.39 -28.31 28.53
N LEU A 427 -9.91 -28.74 29.69
CA LEU A 427 -9.39 -29.87 30.46
C LEU A 427 -9.48 -31.17 29.65
N ASN A 428 -8.54 -32.09 29.89
CA ASN A 428 -8.48 -33.43 29.28
C ASN A 428 -8.30 -33.47 27.76
N LYS A 429 -7.86 -32.36 27.14
CA LYS A 429 -7.52 -32.35 25.71
C LYS A 429 -6.01 -32.38 25.53
N GLY A 430 -5.54 -33.36 24.75
CA GLY A 430 -4.16 -33.48 24.32
C GLY A 430 -3.88 -32.67 23.06
N MET A 431 -2.59 -32.53 22.73
CA MET A 431 -2.16 -31.92 21.47
C MET A 431 -2.44 -32.83 20.29
N SER A 432 -2.70 -32.25 19.11
CA SER A 432 -2.64 -33.02 17.87
C SER A 432 -1.20 -33.48 17.58
N SER A 433 -1.04 -34.56 16.81
CA SER A 433 0.30 -35.08 16.45
C SER A 433 1.18 -34.02 15.77
N LYS A 434 0.56 -33.11 14.98
CA LYS A 434 1.24 -31.98 14.36
C LYS A 434 1.68 -30.93 15.38
N GLU A 435 0.77 -30.50 16.28
CA GLU A 435 1.11 -29.53 17.34
C GLU A 435 2.21 -30.07 18.27
N LYS A 436 2.16 -31.37 18.60
CA LYS A 436 3.18 -32.06 19.41
C LYS A 436 4.54 -32.02 18.71
N TYR A 437 4.60 -32.36 17.42
CA TYR A 437 5.83 -32.35 16.64
C TYR A 437 6.45 -30.94 16.55
N GLU A 438 5.65 -29.93 16.19
CA GLU A 438 6.11 -28.53 16.10
C GLU A 438 6.61 -27.99 17.45
N LEU A 439 5.99 -28.40 18.56
CA LEU A 439 6.42 -28.00 19.89
C LEU A 439 7.73 -28.67 20.31
N LEU A 440 7.90 -29.97 20.02
CA LEU A 440 9.14 -30.69 20.31
C LEU A 440 10.32 -30.12 19.51
N GLU A 441 10.13 -29.82 18.22
CA GLU A 441 11.14 -29.19 17.38
C GLU A 441 11.58 -27.82 17.95
N LYS A 442 10.64 -27.04 18.48
CA LYS A 442 10.96 -25.77 19.16
C LYS A 442 11.76 -25.98 20.44
N ILE A 443 11.37 -26.94 21.29
CA ILE A 443 12.11 -27.23 22.52
C ILE A 443 13.54 -27.69 22.20
N ASP A 444 13.70 -28.54 21.18
CA ASP A 444 15.01 -29.01 20.73
C ASP A 444 15.89 -27.85 20.24
N SER A 445 15.33 -26.91 19.49
CA SER A 445 16.05 -25.70 19.09
C SER A 445 16.50 -24.86 20.29
N TRP A 446 15.72 -24.81 21.37
CA TRP A 446 16.11 -24.09 22.59
C TRP A 446 17.18 -24.83 23.38
N ILE A 447 17.12 -26.16 23.43
CA ILE A 447 18.17 -26.98 24.04
C ILE A 447 19.50 -26.79 23.29
N ASP A 448 19.48 -26.84 21.96
CA ASP A 448 20.69 -26.67 21.14
C ASP A 448 21.29 -25.26 21.25
N LEU A 449 20.49 -24.24 21.51
CA LEU A 449 20.97 -22.87 21.77
C LEU A 449 21.62 -22.68 23.16
N ASN A 450 21.40 -23.62 24.09
CA ASN A 450 21.92 -23.56 25.46
C ASN A 450 22.93 -24.67 25.78
N LYS A 451 23.30 -25.50 24.80
CA LYS A 451 24.47 -26.39 24.84
C LYS A 451 25.73 -25.60 24.50
#